data_AF-A0A920QXL9-F1
#
_entry.id   AF-A0A920QXL9-F1
#
_cell.length_a   1.000
_cell.length_b   1.000
_cell.length_c   1.000
_cell.angle_alpha   90.00
_cell.angle_beta   90.00
_cell.angle_gamma   90.00
#
_symmetry.space_group_name_H-M   'P 1'
#
loop_
_entity.id
_entity.type
_entity.pdbx_description
1 polymer ?
#
loop_
_entity_poly.entity_id
_entity_poly.type
_entity_poly.pdbx_seq_one_letter_code
_entity_poly.pdbx_strand_id
1 'polypeptide(L)'
;MNRFPEVKVIWTHGLAWRLFRTEKDLTIPSSVFQSAPVDNPNFYLQLMFPISLGDIWEYPMKQIISPLKEISRNFGADRLIWGTDMPIVLRHFTYKKCLDQIKIHGKKV
;
A
#
# COMPACT_ATOMS: atom_id res chain seq x y z
N MET A 1 -7.81 -8.81 -15.74
CA MET A 1 -6.73 -8.86 -16.75
C MET A 1 -7.03 -9.96 -17.77
N ASN A 2 -8.16 -9.85 -18.48
CA ASN A 2 -8.68 -10.98 -19.27
C ASN A 2 -8.16 -10.99 -20.71
N ARG A 3 -7.75 -9.83 -21.23
CA ARG A 3 -7.28 -9.67 -22.62
C ARG A 3 -5.79 -9.98 -22.80
N PHE A 4 -4.97 -9.66 -21.80
CA PHE A 4 -3.51 -9.86 -21.80
C PHE A 4 -3.05 -10.46 -20.47
N PRO A 5 -3.45 -11.72 -20.15
CA PRO A 5 -3.19 -12.34 -18.85
C PRO A 5 -1.71 -12.60 -18.55
N GLU A 6 -0.86 -12.69 -19.57
CA GLU A 6 0.58 -12.94 -19.50
C GLU A 6 1.42 -11.68 -19.17
N VAL A 7 0.84 -10.49 -19.35
CA VAL A 7 1.55 -9.23 -19.12
C VAL A 7 1.58 -8.91 -17.63
N LYS A 8 2.77 -8.63 -17.10
CA LYS A 8 2.95 -8.13 -15.73
C LYS A 8 2.48 -6.69 -15.63
N VAL A 9 1.58 -6.42 -14.70
CA VAL A 9 0.99 -5.10 -14.45
C VAL A 9 1.20 -4.72 -13.00
N ILE A 10 1.60 -3.47 -12.78
CA ILE A 10 1.72 -2.88 -11.45
C ILE A 10 0.66 -1.80 -11.30
N TRP A 11 -0.21 -1.93 -10.29
CA TRP A 11 -1.04 -0.83 -9.85
C TRP A 11 -0.19 0.14 -9.02
N THR A 12 0.29 1.19 -9.69
CA THR A 12 1.10 2.25 -9.05
C THR A 12 0.24 3.12 -8.13
N HIS A 13 0.85 3.72 -7.10
CA HIS A 13 0.19 4.64 -6.16
C HIS A 13 -0.93 4.03 -5.30
N GLY A 14 -1.10 2.71 -5.34
CA GLY A 14 -1.96 1.99 -4.42
C GLY A 14 -3.46 2.08 -4.72
N LEU A 15 -4.29 1.60 -3.78
CA LEU A 15 -5.74 1.48 -3.95
C LEU A 15 -6.50 2.81 -3.67
N ALA A 16 -5.86 3.96 -3.89
CA ALA A 16 -6.39 5.27 -3.49
C ALA A 16 -6.69 5.38 -1.98
N TRP A 17 -5.67 5.12 -1.15
CA TRP A 17 -5.76 4.95 0.31
C TRP A 17 -6.67 5.94 1.06
N ARG A 18 -6.67 7.22 0.66
CA ARG A 18 -7.48 8.25 1.32
C ARG A 18 -8.98 7.93 1.35
N LEU A 19 -9.49 7.21 0.36
CA LEU A 19 -10.91 6.84 0.29
C LEU A 19 -11.31 5.81 1.36
N PHE A 20 -10.34 5.11 1.93
CA PHE A 20 -10.54 4.05 2.92
C PHE A 20 -10.25 4.49 4.35
N ARG A 21 -10.05 5.79 4.54
CA ARG A 21 -9.76 6.35 5.86
C ARG A 21 -11.05 6.41 6.68
N THR A 22 -10.96 5.97 7.93
CA THR A 22 -11.98 6.19 8.95
C THR A 22 -11.51 7.31 9.90
N GLU A 23 -12.29 7.65 10.92
CA GLU A 23 -11.86 8.67 11.89
C GLU A 23 -10.53 8.33 12.57
N LYS A 24 -10.23 7.04 12.75
CA LYS A 24 -9.07 6.58 13.54
C LYS A 24 -8.05 5.80 12.72
N ASP A 25 -8.49 5.07 11.70
CA ASP A 25 -7.69 4.05 11.03
C ASP A 25 -7.87 4.08 9.49
N LEU A 26 -7.30 3.08 8.83
CA LEU A 26 -7.50 2.78 7.41
C LEU A 26 -8.21 1.42 7.34
N THR A 27 -9.29 1.31 6.59
CA THR A 27 -10.06 0.05 6.43
C THR A 27 -10.46 -0.13 4.99
N ILE A 28 -9.91 -1.14 4.33
CA ILE A 28 -10.15 -1.41 2.92
C ILE A 28 -11.37 -2.32 2.82
N PRO A 29 -12.46 -1.91 2.14
CA PRO A 29 -13.61 -2.77 1.96
C PRO A 29 -13.24 -4.05 1.19
N SER A 30 -13.79 -5.20 1.59
CA SER A 30 -13.54 -6.48 0.92
C SER A 30 -13.89 -6.46 -0.57
N SER A 31 -14.87 -5.64 -0.95
CA SER A 31 -15.28 -5.44 -2.35
C SER A 31 -14.15 -4.92 -3.24
N VAL A 32 -13.17 -4.20 -2.69
CA VAL A 32 -11.99 -3.73 -3.43
C VAL A 32 -11.15 -4.90 -3.88
N PHE A 33 -10.89 -5.86 -2.99
CA PHE A 33 -10.13 -7.08 -3.31
C PHE A 33 -10.92 -8.01 -4.24
N GLN A 34 -12.24 -8.12 -4.04
CA GLN A 34 -13.11 -8.92 -4.91
C GLN A 34 -13.20 -8.38 -6.34
N SER A 35 -13.07 -7.07 -6.52
CA SER A 35 -13.17 -6.42 -7.83
C SER A 35 -11.81 -6.30 -8.54
N ALA A 36 -10.71 -6.28 -7.77
CA ALA A 36 -9.37 -6.25 -8.31
C ALA A 36 -8.90 -7.66 -8.72
N PRO A 37 -8.03 -7.80 -9.73
CA PRO A 37 -7.51 -9.11 -10.16
C PRO A 37 -6.43 -9.64 -9.21
N VAL A 38 -6.71 -9.71 -7.90
CA VAL A 38 -5.76 -10.07 -6.83
C VAL A 38 -5.20 -11.49 -6.96
N ASP A 39 -6.02 -12.40 -7.51
CA ASP A 39 -5.66 -13.80 -7.75
C ASP A 39 -4.80 -13.98 -9.02
N ASN A 40 -4.64 -12.94 -9.85
CA ASN A 40 -3.78 -13.02 -11.02
C ASN A 40 -2.30 -12.87 -10.59
N PRO A 41 -1.43 -13.86 -10.86
CA PRO A 41 -0.03 -13.82 -10.43
C PRO A 41 0.80 -12.72 -11.12
N ASN A 42 0.31 -12.16 -12.23
CA ASN A 42 0.94 -11.06 -12.95
C ASN A 42 0.44 -9.69 -12.49
N PHE A 43 -0.41 -9.62 -11.46
CA PHE A 43 -0.90 -8.37 -10.89
C PHE A 43 -0.16 -8.02 -9.60
N TYR A 44 0.52 -6.87 -9.62
CA TYR A 44 1.33 -6.36 -8.52
C TYR A 44 0.73 -5.06 -7.99
N LEU A 45 0.95 -4.78 -6.70
CA LEU A 45 0.45 -3.58 -6.03
C LEU A 45 1.58 -2.78 -5.40
N GLN A 46 1.61 -1.48 -5.68
CA GLN A 46 2.54 -0.54 -5.05
C GLN A 46 1.92 0.08 -3.79
N LEU A 47 2.66 0.15 -2.68
CA LEU A 47 2.13 0.58 -1.37
C LEU A 47 2.10 2.11 -1.16
N MET A 48 3.23 2.81 -1.17
CA MET A 48 3.29 4.30 -1.13
C MET A 48 2.42 5.00 -0.07
N PHE A 49 2.26 4.45 1.14
CA PHE A 49 1.46 5.08 2.20
C PHE A 49 1.92 6.50 2.59
N PRO A 50 3.23 6.80 2.76
CA PRO A 50 3.68 8.10 3.26
C PRO A 50 3.27 9.29 2.39
N ILE A 51 3.32 9.17 1.07
CA ILE A 51 2.89 10.25 0.18
C ILE A 51 1.37 10.48 0.25
N SER A 52 0.61 9.40 0.38
CA SER A 52 -0.85 9.47 0.35
C SER A 52 -1.48 9.83 1.68
N LEU A 53 -0.79 9.66 2.81
CA LEU A 53 -1.38 9.77 4.15
C LEU A 53 -0.51 10.56 5.15
N GLY A 54 0.70 10.99 4.77
CA GLY A 54 1.67 11.61 5.68
C GLY A 54 1.37 13.06 6.07
N ASP A 55 0.41 13.72 5.42
CA ASP A 55 -0.22 14.96 5.88
C ASP A 55 -1.30 14.75 6.95
N ILE A 56 -1.84 13.53 7.03
CA ILE A 56 -2.93 13.19 7.95
C ILE A 56 -2.39 12.52 9.20
N TRP A 57 -1.43 11.60 9.04
CA TRP A 57 -0.88 10.80 10.13
C TRP A 57 0.62 10.96 10.24
N GLU A 58 1.06 11.22 11.46
CA GLU A 58 2.47 11.38 11.78
C GLU A 58 3.24 10.05 11.70
N TYR A 59 4.55 10.14 11.50
CA TYR A 59 5.46 9.00 11.61
C TYR A 59 5.34 8.36 13.02
N PRO A 60 5.23 7.02 13.15
CA PRO A 60 5.46 6.01 12.12
C PRO A 60 4.21 5.55 11.36
N MET A 61 3.06 6.22 11.52
CA MET A 61 1.79 5.91 10.84
C MET A 61 1.34 4.47 11.13
N LYS A 62 1.11 4.15 12.42
CA LYS A 62 0.76 2.79 12.86
C LYS A 62 -0.58 2.30 12.32
N GLN A 63 -1.44 3.21 11.89
CA GLN A 63 -2.75 2.95 11.28
C GLN A 63 -2.65 2.06 10.03
N ILE A 64 -1.51 2.08 9.33
CA ILE A 64 -1.30 1.26 8.12
C ILE A 64 -0.95 -0.19 8.41
N ILE A 65 -0.60 -0.57 9.66
CA ILE A 65 -0.14 -1.93 9.97
C ILE A 65 -1.26 -2.97 9.76
N SER A 66 -2.48 -2.66 10.17
CA SER A 66 -3.62 -3.56 9.96
C SER A 66 -3.98 -3.72 8.46
N PRO A 67 -4.16 -2.64 7.68
CA PRO A 67 -4.31 -2.73 6.22
C PRO A 67 -3.17 -3.43 5.51
N LEU A 68 -1.92 -3.19 5.92
CA LEU A 68 -0.76 -3.83 5.30
C LEU A 68 -0.80 -5.35 5.49
N LYS A 69 -1.27 -5.84 6.64
CA LYS A 69 -1.53 -7.29 6.86
C LYS A 69 -2.61 -7.81 5.94
N GLU A 70 -3.70 -7.07 5.80
CA GLU A 70 -4.81 -7.44 4.93
C GLU A 70 -4.39 -7.49 3.46
N ILE A 71 -3.66 -6.47 3.00
CA ILE A 71 -3.09 -6.42 1.65
C ILE A 71 -2.13 -7.58 1.43
N SER A 72 -1.21 -7.85 2.37
CA SER A 72 -0.27 -8.96 2.31
C SER A 72 -0.98 -10.32 2.22
N ARG A 73 -2.06 -10.52 2.97
CA ARG A 73 -2.86 -11.76 2.89
C ARG A 73 -3.57 -11.95 1.54
N ASN A 74 -4.07 -10.87 0.93
CA ASN A 74 -4.80 -10.94 -0.34
C ASN A 74 -3.87 -11.03 -1.56
N PHE A 75 -2.75 -10.29 -1.57
CA PHE A 75 -1.83 -10.24 -2.71
C PHE A 75 -0.66 -11.21 -2.59
N GLY A 76 -0.27 -11.63 -1.38
CA GLY A 76 1.04 -12.22 -1.13
C GLY A 76 2.16 -11.17 -1.13
N ALA A 77 3.11 -11.29 -0.20
CA ALA A 77 4.19 -10.32 -0.02
C ALA A 77 5.11 -10.22 -1.26
N ASP A 78 5.22 -11.28 -2.06
CA ASP A 78 6.00 -11.36 -3.30
C ASP A 78 5.45 -10.47 -4.42
N ARG A 79 4.17 -10.05 -4.33
CA ARG A 79 3.53 -9.17 -5.32
C ARG A 79 3.32 -7.74 -4.83
N LEU A 80 3.88 -7.41 -3.66
CA LEU A 80 3.87 -6.05 -3.12
C LEU A 80 5.16 -5.30 -3.46
N ILE A 81 5.01 -4.09 -3.96
CA ILE A 81 6.12 -3.20 -4.31
C ILE A 81 6.15 -2.03 -3.34
N TRP A 82 7.28 -1.87 -2.66
CA TRP A 82 7.52 -0.67 -1.87
C TRP A 82 7.95 0.48 -2.79
N GLY A 83 7.38 1.65 -2.56
CA GLY A 83 7.70 2.88 -3.27
C GLY A 83 7.50 4.08 -2.35
N THR A 84 8.20 5.17 -2.64
CA THR A 84 8.16 6.38 -1.81
C THR A 84 7.45 7.55 -2.46
N ASP A 85 7.50 7.68 -3.79
CA ASP A 85 7.23 8.91 -4.53
C ASP A 85 8.25 10.04 -4.30
N MET A 86 9.53 9.69 -4.24
CA MET A 86 10.58 10.70 -4.21
C MET A 86 10.59 11.50 -5.54
N PRO A 87 10.68 12.84 -5.52
CA PRO A 87 10.91 13.70 -4.36
C PRO A 87 9.67 14.22 -3.63
N ILE A 88 8.46 14.01 -4.15
CA ILE A 88 7.23 14.62 -3.62
C ILE A 88 6.97 14.23 -2.17
N VAL A 89 7.27 13.00 -1.78
CA VAL A 89 7.08 12.49 -0.41
C VAL A 89 7.82 13.28 0.67
N LEU A 90 8.87 14.02 0.31
CA LEU A 90 9.65 14.82 1.26
C LEU A 90 8.85 15.92 1.93
N ARG A 91 7.69 16.29 1.36
CA ARG A 91 6.73 17.20 2.00
C ARG A 91 6.07 16.60 3.26
N HIS A 92 6.17 15.29 3.44
CA HIS A 92 5.64 14.58 4.60
C HIS A 92 6.79 13.90 5.35
N PHE A 93 7.43 12.89 4.75
CA PHE A 93 8.40 12.02 5.41
C PHE A 93 9.75 12.04 4.68
N THR A 94 10.84 11.86 5.43
CA THR A 94 12.16 11.63 4.84
C THR A 94 12.25 10.23 4.24
N TYR A 95 13.18 10.00 3.29
CA TYR A 95 13.40 8.67 2.72
C TYR A 95 13.63 7.59 3.79
N LYS A 96 14.41 7.93 4.84
CA LYS A 96 14.66 7.03 5.98
C LYS A 96 13.37 6.69 6.72
N LYS A 97 12.50 7.67 7.00
CA LYS A 97 11.19 7.43 7.63
C LYS A 97 10.30 6.53 6.76
N CYS A 98 10.30 6.71 5.44
CA CYS A 98 9.56 5.85 4.51
C CYS A 98 10.08 4.40 4.51
N LEU A 99 11.40 4.21 4.56
CA LEU A 99 12.01 2.87 4.61
C LEU A 99 11.74 2.19 5.96
N ASP A 100 11.92 2.93 7.06
CA ASP A 100 11.73 2.41 8.42
C ASP A 100 10.26 2.06 8.70
N GLN A 101 9.30 2.74 8.05
CA GLN A 101 7.87 2.39 8.11
C GLN A 101 7.63 0.91 7.79
N ILE A 102 8.30 0.36 6.77
CA ILE A 102 8.18 -1.06 6.42
C ILE A 102 9.20 -1.89 7.19
N LYS A 103 10.49 -1.52 7.11
CA LYS A 103 11.60 -2.33 7.63
C LYS A 103 11.57 -2.51 9.16
N ILE A 104 11.06 -1.51 9.89
CA ILE A 104 11.03 -1.53 11.37
C ILE A 104 9.60 -1.70 11.85
N HIS A 105 8.68 -0.84 11.40
CA HIS A 105 7.32 -0.81 11.95
C HIS A 105 6.40 -1.86 11.31
N GLY A 106 6.69 -2.26 10.07
CA GLY A 106 5.98 -3.31 9.33
C GLY A 106 6.43 -4.74 9.62
N LYS A 107 7.42 -4.99 10.49
CA LYS A 107 7.97 -6.34 10.76
C LYS A 107 6.96 -7.39 11.24
N LYS A 108 5.83 -6.94 11.80
CA LYS A 108 4.79 -7.82 12.35
C LYS A 108 3.73 -8.22 11.32
N VAL A 109 3.91 -7.80 10.07
CA VAL A 109 3.02 -8.07 8.94
C VAL A 109 3.37 -9.40 8.30
#